data_AF-A0AAW1QEC6-F1
#
_entry.id   AF-A0AAW1QEC6-F1
#
_cell.length_a   1.000
_cell.length_b   1.000
_cell.length_c   1.000
_cell.angle_alpha   90.00
_cell.angle_beta   90.00
_cell.angle_gamma   90.00
#
_symmetry.space_group_name_H-M   'P 1'
#
loop_
_entity.id
_entity.type
_entity.pdbx_description
1 polymer ?
#
loop_
_entity_poly.entity_id
_entity_poly.type
_entity_poly.pdbx_seq_one_letter_code
_entity_poly.pdbx_strand_id
1 'polypeptide(L)'
;MASFVGDASQPSRTALELPRYTKLQRQQVRALAAVFGLEPRACGRVGQTLFKTKRAGPLTAAGEAQAQRLLACSITYGRPTAQLAQEMQAAMNQRTTLTTPIAETNKGSQMLRQMGWSQGMGLGVRGQGIMEPVPVALKHNRHGLGH
;
A
#
# COMPACT_ATOMS: atom_id res chain seq x y z
N MET A 1 -11.67 -10.45 4.85
CA MET A 1 -10.43 -10.24 4.04
C MET A 1 -9.47 -11.40 4.20
N ALA A 2 -9.12 -11.82 5.42
CA ALA A 2 -8.24 -12.96 5.66
C ALA A 2 -8.72 -14.25 4.97
N SER A 3 -10.01 -14.58 5.10
CA SER A 3 -10.63 -15.70 4.37
C SER A 3 -10.44 -15.57 2.86
N PHE A 4 -10.77 -14.41 2.28
CA PHE A 4 -10.61 -14.17 0.84
C PHE A 4 -9.18 -14.34 0.32
N VAL A 5 -8.16 -13.96 1.10
CA VAL A 5 -6.74 -14.11 0.74
C VAL A 5 -6.29 -15.56 0.82
N GLY A 6 -6.69 -16.28 1.87
CA GLY A 6 -6.30 -17.68 2.10
C GLY A 6 -7.17 -18.72 1.39
N ASP A 7 -8.29 -18.32 0.80
CA ASP A 7 -9.21 -19.23 0.12
C ASP A 7 -8.60 -19.70 -1.22
N ALA A 8 -7.94 -20.85 -1.16
CA ALA A 8 -7.42 -21.62 -2.29
C ALA A 8 -8.51 -22.49 -2.95
N SER A 9 -9.70 -22.62 -2.34
CA SER A 9 -10.79 -23.47 -2.83
C SER A 9 -11.49 -22.87 -4.05
N GLN A 10 -11.41 -21.54 -4.26
CA GLN A 10 -11.99 -20.85 -5.41
C GLN A 10 -10.95 -19.96 -6.13
N PRO A 11 -10.09 -20.54 -7.00
CA PRO A 11 -9.07 -19.79 -7.73
C PRO A 11 -9.66 -18.76 -8.74
N SER A 12 -10.91 -18.94 -9.16
CA SER A 12 -11.62 -18.00 -10.06
C SER A 12 -12.10 -16.72 -9.36
N ARG A 13 -12.19 -16.72 -8.03
CA ARG A 13 -12.68 -15.57 -7.26
C ARG A 13 -11.55 -14.56 -7.05
N THR A 14 -11.34 -13.73 -8.07
CA THR A 14 -10.31 -12.68 -8.10
C THR A 14 -10.76 -11.37 -7.45
N ALA A 15 -12.07 -11.20 -7.22
CA ALA A 15 -12.70 -10.01 -6.68
C ALA A 15 -13.58 -10.32 -5.45
N LEU A 16 -13.55 -9.41 -4.47
CA LEU A 16 -14.44 -9.36 -3.32
C LEU A 16 -15.22 -8.05 -3.34
N GLU A 17 -16.50 -8.14 -3.68
CA GLU A 17 -17.44 -7.03 -3.55
C GLU A 17 -17.76 -6.77 -2.08
N LEU A 18 -17.71 -5.50 -1.68
CA LEU A 18 -18.04 -5.09 -0.32
C LEU A 18 -19.38 -4.35 -0.29
N PRO A 19 -20.16 -4.49 0.79
CA PRO A 19 -21.39 -3.74 0.98
C PRO A 19 -21.09 -2.23 1.08
N ARG A 20 -22.15 -1.42 0.94
CA ARG A 20 -22.04 0.04 1.00
C ARG A 20 -21.62 0.49 2.39
N TYR A 21 -20.35 0.85 2.53
CA TYR A 21 -19.77 1.31 3.78
C TYR A 21 -19.78 2.84 3.90
N THR A 22 -19.68 3.35 5.13
CA THR A 22 -19.45 4.78 5.41
C THR A 22 -18.06 5.22 4.94
N LYS A 23 -17.79 6.54 4.89
CA LYS A 23 -16.48 7.06 4.44
C LYS A 23 -15.33 6.52 5.30
N LEU A 24 -15.51 6.49 6.62
CA LEU A 24 -14.51 6.00 7.57
C LEU A 24 -14.26 4.49 7.39
N GLN A 25 -15.33 3.71 7.30
CA GLN A 25 -15.25 2.28 7.06
C GLN A 25 -14.53 1.95 5.74
N ARG A 26 -14.81 2.70 4.66
CA ARG A 26 -14.06 2.54 3.39
C ARG A 26 -12.58 2.87 3.54
N GLN A 27 -12.24 3.88 4.34
CA GLN A 27 -10.84 4.22 4.60
C GLN A 27 -10.14 3.12 5.41
N GLN A 28 -10.81 2.54 6.41
CA GLN A 28 -10.31 1.39 7.18
C GLN A 28 -10.12 0.16 6.27
N VAL A 29 -11.10 -0.13 5.42
CA VAL A 29 -11.03 -1.19 4.41
C VAL A 29 -9.84 -0.97 3.47
N ARG A 30 -9.56 0.26 3.04
CA ARG A 30 -8.40 0.58 2.20
C ARG A 30 -7.08 0.37 2.93
N ALA A 31 -7.00 0.76 4.20
CA ALA A 31 -5.82 0.53 5.04
C ALA A 31 -5.57 -0.97 5.23
N LEU A 32 -6.61 -1.74 5.58
CA LEU A 32 -6.52 -3.19 5.69
C LEU A 32 -6.14 -3.83 4.35
N ALA A 33 -6.77 -3.43 3.26
CA ALA A 33 -6.42 -3.91 1.93
C ALA A 33 -4.95 -3.64 1.57
N ALA A 34 -4.36 -2.54 2.04
CA ALA A 34 -2.94 -2.27 1.85
C ALA A 34 -2.06 -3.27 2.61
N VAL A 35 -2.40 -3.59 3.87
CA VAL A 35 -1.69 -4.60 4.68
C VAL A 35 -1.78 -5.98 4.02
N PHE A 36 -2.97 -6.38 3.54
CA PHE A 36 -3.19 -7.67 2.86
C PHE A 36 -2.69 -7.72 1.39
N GLY A 37 -2.08 -6.65 0.87
CA GLY A 37 -1.62 -6.62 -0.52
C GLY A 37 -2.76 -6.69 -1.57
N LEU A 38 -3.99 -6.34 -1.17
CA LEU A 38 -5.16 -6.29 -2.03
C LEU A 38 -5.27 -4.92 -2.74
N GLU A 39 -5.85 -4.90 -3.94
CA GLU A 39 -6.11 -3.68 -4.70
C GLU A 39 -7.57 -3.24 -4.54
N PRO A 40 -7.86 -2.13 -3.82
CA PRO A 40 -9.21 -1.60 -3.74
C PRO A 40 -9.56 -0.77 -4.98
N ARG A 41 -10.67 -1.09 -5.65
CA ARG A 41 -11.30 -0.27 -6.68
C ARG A 41 -12.61 0.32 -6.17
N ALA A 42 -12.85 1.59 -6.47
CA ALA A 42 -14.13 2.22 -6.19
C ALA A 42 -15.13 1.83 -7.29
N CYS A 43 -16.33 1.43 -6.87
CA CYS A 43 -17.45 1.17 -7.78
C CYS A 43 -18.54 2.22 -7.53
N GLY A 44 -18.68 3.17 -8.45
CA GLY A 44 -19.62 4.28 -8.31
C GLY A 44 -19.34 5.18 -7.09
N ARG A 45 -20.40 5.71 -6.46
CA ARG A 45 -20.27 6.69 -5.36
C ARG A 45 -19.97 6.06 -4.00
N VAL A 46 -20.43 4.83 -3.74
CA VAL A 46 -20.44 4.22 -2.38
C VAL A 46 -19.93 2.77 -2.38
N GLY A 47 -19.81 2.11 -3.53
CA GLY A 47 -19.33 0.73 -3.64
C GLY A 47 -17.81 0.63 -3.64
N GLN A 48 -17.30 -0.52 -3.21
CA GLN A 48 -15.88 -0.83 -3.22
C GLN A 48 -15.67 -2.33 -3.49
N THR A 49 -14.72 -2.63 -4.36
CA THR A 49 -14.34 -3.99 -4.73
C THR A 49 -12.86 -4.19 -4.43
N LEU A 50 -12.49 -5.32 -3.83
CA LEU A 50 -11.09 -5.67 -3.58
C LEU A 50 -10.63 -6.75 -4.55
N PHE A 51 -9.49 -6.54 -5.20
CA PHE A 51 -8.90 -7.50 -6.12
C PHE A 51 -7.64 -8.14 -5.51
N LYS A 52 -7.46 -9.44 -5.76
CA LYS A 52 -6.20 -10.13 -5.47
C LYS A 52 -5.10 -9.59 -6.39
N THR A 53 -3.92 -9.36 -5.83
CA THR A 53 -2.73 -8.97 -6.59
C THR A 53 -1.65 -10.05 -6.43
N LYS A 54 -0.55 -9.97 -7.19
CA LYS A 54 0.63 -10.83 -7.00
C LYS A 54 1.24 -10.73 -5.60
N ARG A 55 0.94 -9.65 -4.86
CA ARG A 55 1.39 -9.41 -3.48
C ARG A 55 0.39 -9.91 -2.44
N ALA A 56 -0.81 -10.32 -2.86
CA ALA A 56 -1.81 -10.86 -1.96
C ALA A 56 -1.37 -12.26 -1.53
N GLY A 57 -1.11 -12.43 -0.24
CA GLY A 57 -0.65 -13.68 0.35
C GLY A 57 -0.88 -13.66 1.86
N PRO A 58 -0.60 -14.78 2.55
CA PRO A 58 -0.68 -14.84 4.01
C PRO A 58 0.17 -13.74 4.62
N LEU A 59 -0.37 -13.07 5.63
CA LEU A 59 0.31 -11.97 6.29
C LEU A 59 1.52 -12.49 7.07
N THR A 60 2.55 -11.67 7.15
CA THR A 60 3.61 -11.85 8.15
C THR A 60 3.06 -11.54 9.54
N ALA A 61 3.66 -12.08 10.62
CA ALA A 61 3.24 -11.78 11.99
C ALA A 61 3.18 -10.28 12.30
N ALA A 62 4.09 -9.49 11.73
CA ALA A 62 4.08 -8.03 11.82
C ALA A 62 2.87 -7.41 11.11
N GLY A 63 2.53 -7.92 9.92
CA GLY A 63 1.33 -7.52 9.17
C GLY A 63 0.03 -7.89 9.90
N GLU A 64 -0.02 -9.06 10.54
CA GLU A 64 -1.17 -9.49 11.35
C GLU A 64 -1.38 -8.56 12.55
N ALA A 65 -0.32 -8.21 13.28
CA ALA A 65 -0.40 -7.26 14.37
C ALA A 65 -0.89 -5.88 13.90
N GLN A 66 -0.43 -5.41 12.74
CA GLN A 66 -0.90 -4.15 12.14
C GLN A 66 -2.38 -4.21 11.73
N ALA A 67 -2.83 -5.33 11.15
CA ALA A 67 -4.23 -5.53 10.83
C ALA A 67 -5.11 -5.57 12.10
N GLN A 68 -4.64 -6.23 13.17
CA GLN A 68 -5.32 -6.26 14.45
C GLN A 68 -5.46 -4.86 15.08
N ARG A 69 -4.41 -4.02 15.05
CA ARG A 69 -4.50 -2.62 15.52
C ARG A 69 -5.54 -1.81 14.75
N LEU A 70 -5.54 -1.94 13.42
CA LEU A 70 -6.52 -1.28 12.56
C LEU A 70 -7.97 -1.77 12.82
N LEU A 71 -8.15 -3.04 13.16
CA LEU A 71 -9.45 -3.63 13.48
C LEU A 71 -9.92 -3.31 14.90
N ALA A 72 -9.00 -3.25 15.87
CA ALA A 72 -9.28 -2.95 17.27
C ALA A 72 -9.95 -1.58 17.43
N CYS A 73 -9.59 -0.62 16.58
CA CYS A 73 -10.21 0.70 16.55
C CYS A 73 -11.50 0.76 15.70
N SER A 74 -12.35 -0.28 15.77
CA SER A 74 -13.64 -0.35 15.10
C SER A 74 -14.64 0.67 15.67
N ILE A 75 -14.50 1.93 15.25
CA ILE A 75 -15.45 2.98 15.64
C ILE A 75 -16.76 2.74 14.87
N THR A 76 -17.83 2.44 15.60
CA THR A 76 -19.19 2.34 15.05
C THR A 76 -19.76 3.71 14.72
N TYR A 77 -19.50 4.76 15.53
CA TYR A 77 -19.80 6.17 15.21
C TYR A 77 -18.84 7.09 15.97
N GLY A 78 -18.06 7.94 15.29
CA GLY A 78 -17.13 8.87 15.95
C GLY A 78 -15.93 9.29 15.11
N ARG A 79 -15.25 10.36 15.54
CA ARG A 79 -14.00 10.84 14.93
C ARG A 79 -12.86 9.86 15.27
N PRO A 80 -12.07 9.39 14.30
CA PRO A 80 -10.93 8.54 14.59
C PRO A 80 -9.91 9.27 15.48
N THR A 81 -9.43 8.58 16.52
CA THR A 81 -8.30 9.04 17.34
C THR A 81 -7.11 9.36 16.44
N ALA A 82 -6.33 10.39 16.77
CA ALA A 82 -5.18 10.81 15.96
C ALA A 82 -4.21 9.64 15.65
N GLN A 83 -3.99 8.76 16.63
CA GLN A 83 -3.19 7.55 16.48
C GLN A 83 -3.73 6.60 15.41
N LEU A 84 -5.04 6.32 15.43
CA LEU A 84 -5.69 5.49 14.41
C LEU A 84 -5.57 6.10 13.01
N ALA A 85 -5.79 7.41 12.90
CA ALA A 85 -5.66 8.11 11.62
C ALA A 85 -4.23 7.98 11.06
N GLN A 86 -3.22 8.12 11.93
CA GLN A 86 -1.82 7.94 11.57
C GLN A 86 -1.50 6.50 11.15
N GLU A 87 -2.00 5.49 11.86
CA GLU A 87 -1.78 4.08 11.48
C GLU A 87 -2.46 3.72 10.16
N MET A 88 -3.69 4.18 9.93
CA MET A 88 -4.40 4.00 8.67
C MET A 88 -3.64 4.65 7.51
N GLN A 89 -3.07 5.83 7.75
CA GLN A 89 -2.26 6.55 6.78
C GLN A 89 -0.93 5.83 6.51
N ALA A 90 -0.26 5.34 7.55
CA ALA A 90 0.99 4.59 7.46
C ALA A 90 0.80 3.29 6.66
N ALA A 91 -0.26 2.54 6.94
CA ALA A 91 -0.62 1.33 6.18
C ALA A 91 -0.83 1.63 4.68
N MET A 92 -1.48 2.74 4.36
CA MET A 92 -1.68 3.18 2.98
C MET A 92 -0.34 3.56 2.30
N ASN A 93 0.55 4.23 3.03
CA ASN A 93 1.84 4.71 2.54
C ASN A 93 2.90 3.61 2.39
N GLN A 94 2.73 2.45 3.02
CA GLN A 94 3.65 1.29 2.85
C GLN A 94 3.74 0.80 1.39
N ARG A 95 2.80 1.18 0.51
CA ARG A 95 2.88 0.88 -0.93
C ARG A 95 3.96 1.67 -1.67
N THR A 96 4.45 2.76 -1.09
CA THR A 96 5.47 3.64 -1.68
C THR A 96 6.76 3.57 -0.86
N THR A 97 7.54 2.52 -1.06
CA THR A 97 8.86 2.33 -0.42
C THR A 97 9.92 3.17 -1.12
N LEU A 98 9.74 4.50 -1.16
CA LEU A 98 10.71 5.43 -1.77
C LEU A 98 11.95 5.64 -0.89
N THR A 99 11.86 5.30 0.41
CA THR A 99 12.90 5.56 1.40
C THR A 99 13.80 4.36 1.66
N THR A 100 13.38 3.15 1.31
CA THR A 100 14.19 1.94 1.50
C THR A 100 14.94 1.62 0.21
N PRO A 101 16.28 1.45 0.26
CA PRO A 101 17.05 1.08 -0.93
C PRO A 101 16.58 -0.27 -1.47
N ILE A 102 16.67 -0.42 -2.79
CA ILE A 102 16.36 -1.69 -3.44
C ILE A 102 17.36 -2.76 -2.99
N ALA A 103 16.89 -3.98 -2.75
CA ALA A 103 17.78 -5.08 -2.35
C ALA A 103 18.83 -5.36 -3.43
N GLU A 104 20.07 -5.65 -3.02
CA GLU A 104 21.18 -5.94 -3.94
C GLU A 104 20.97 -7.19 -4.79
N THR A 105 20.09 -8.08 -4.33
CA THR A 105 19.66 -9.30 -5.03
C THR A 105 18.79 -9.00 -6.24
N ASN A 106 18.35 -7.74 -6.42
CA ASN A 106 17.58 -7.35 -7.58
C ASN A 106 18.44 -7.41 -8.86
N LYS A 107 17.90 -8.01 -9.92
CA LYS A 107 18.60 -8.15 -11.20
C LYS A 107 19.02 -6.79 -11.77
N GLY A 108 18.19 -5.75 -11.61
CA GLY A 108 18.51 -4.39 -12.07
C GLY A 108 19.70 -3.78 -11.33
N SER A 109 19.79 -3.93 -10.00
CA SER A 109 20.95 -3.45 -9.24
C SER A 109 22.23 -4.20 -9.61
N GLN A 110 22.14 -5.49 -9.89
CA GLN A 110 23.29 -6.28 -10.36
C GLN A 110 23.76 -5.82 -11.74
N MET A 111 22.84 -5.59 -12.68
CA MET A 111 23.17 -5.07 -14.01
C MET A 111 23.84 -3.69 -13.93
N LEU A 112 23.31 -2.77 -13.11
CA LEU A 112 23.92 -1.45 -12.92
C LEU A 112 25.35 -1.55 -12.38
N ARG A 113 25.59 -2.44 -11.41
CA ARG A 113 26.93 -2.71 -10.88
C ARG A 113 27.89 -3.25 -11.94
N GLN A 114 27.43 -4.16 -12.80
CA GLN A 114 28.23 -4.69 -13.92
C GLN A 114 28.58 -3.60 -14.94
N MET A 115 27.73 -2.59 -15.09
CA MET A 115 27.96 -1.43 -15.96
C MET A 115 28.80 -0.32 -15.28
N GLY A 116 29.36 -0.58 -14.09
CA GLY A 116 30.23 0.35 -13.38
C GLY A 116 29.52 1.34 -12.44
N TRP A 117 28.21 1.19 -12.20
CA TRP A 117 27.48 2.02 -11.24
C TRP A 117 27.56 1.44 -9.81
N SER A 118 27.90 2.27 -8.83
CA SER A 118 27.91 1.90 -7.41
C SER A 118 26.80 2.57 -6.61
N GLN A 119 26.35 1.93 -5.54
CA GLN A 119 25.34 2.51 -4.65
C GLN A 119 25.84 3.85 -4.07
N GLY A 120 24.99 4.87 -4.13
CA GLY A 120 25.33 6.24 -3.70
C GLY A 120 25.94 7.12 -4.79
N MET A 121 26.21 6.58 -5.98
CA MET A 121 26.68 7.37 -7.13
C MET A 121 25.52 7.79 -8.04
N GLY A 122 25.56 9.02 -8.56
CA GLY A 122 24.66 9.46 -9.61
C GLY A 122 24.96 8.76 -10.94
N LEU A 123 23.97 8.69 -11.84
CA LEU A 123 24.19 8.16 -13.20
C LEU A 123 24.86 9.22 -14.11
N GLY A 124 25.51 8.79 -15.20
CA GLY A 124 26.12 9.68 -16.19
C GLY A 124 27.65 9.75 -16.13
N VAL A 125 28.26 10.38 -17.13
CA VAL A 125 29.72 10.38 -17.37
C VAL A 125 30.54 10.87 -16.17
N ARG A 126 30.01 11.82 -15.39
CA ARG A 126 30.65 12.35 -14.18
C ARG A 126 29.86 12.02 -12.91
N GLY A 127 28.92 11.09 -12.99
CA GLY A 127 28.00 10.78 -11.90
C GLY A 127 27.06 11.95 -11.53
N GLN A 128 26.74 12.82 -12.49
CA GLN A 128 25.95 14.04 -12.29
C GLN A 128 24.43 13.82 -12.17
N GLY A 129 23.98 12.59 -12.40
CA GLY A 129 22.57 12.21 -12.32
C GLY A 129 22.06 12.25 -10.88
N ILE A 130 20.74 12.32 -10.75
CA ILE A 130 20.06 12.35 -9.46
C ILE A 130 20.39 11.07 -8.67
N MET A 131 20.92 11.23 -7.46
CA MET A 131 21.26 10.13 -6.56
C MET A 131 20.05 9.58 -5.80
N GLU A 132 19.17 10.47 -5.34
CA GLU A 132 18.01 10.12 -4.53
C GLU A 132 16.72 10.14 -5.36
N PRO A 133 15.78 9.20 -5.15
CA PRO A 133 14.50 9.22 -5.84
C PRO A 133 13.76 10.54 -5.62
N VAL A 134 13.16 11.09 -6.68
CA VAL A 134 12.33 12.30 -6.56
C VAL A 134 11.15 12.02 -5.62
N PRO A 135 10.96 12.84 -4.56
CA PRO A 135 9.90 12.60 -3.60
C PRO A 135 8.54 12.81 -4.24
N VAL A 136 7.60 11.90 -3.96
CA VAL A 136 6.23 12.00 -4.46
C VAL A 136 5.31 12.47 -3.33
N ALA A 137 4.64 13.60 -3.55
CA ALA A 137 3.59 14.07 -2.65
C ALA A 137 2.25 13.41 -3.00
N LEU A 138 1.77 12.50 -2.15
CA LEU A 138 0.46 11.89 -2.32
C LEU A 138 -0.65 12.85 -1.89
N LYS A 139 -1.50 13.23 -2.85
CA LYS A 139 -2.69 14.02 -2.60
C LYS A 139 -3.84 13.13 -2.11
N HIS A 140 -4.25 13.33 -0.87
CA HIS A 140 -5.34 12.58 -0.24
C HIS A 140 -6.71 13.28 -0.35
N ASN A 141 -6.72 14.53 -0.86
CA ASN A 141 -7.90 15.37 -0.96
C ASN A 141 -8.51 15.36 -2.37
N ARG A 142 -9.82 15.61 -2.44
CA ARG A 142 -10.58 15.69 -3.70
C ARG A 142 -10.64 17.10 -4.31
N HIS A 143 -10.07 18.10 -3.65
CA HIS A 143 -10.00 19.47 -4.19
C HIS A 143 -9.20 19.51 -5.50
N GLY A 144 -9.29 20.62 -6.24
CA GLY A 144 -8.43 20.89 -7.39
C GLY A 144 -6.95 20.91 -6.98
N LEU A 145 -6.03 20.69 -7.93
CA LEU A 145 -4.62 21.00 -7.69
C LEU A 145 -4.50 22.54 -7.66
N GLY A 146 -3.81 23.09 -6.66
CA GLY A 146 -3.63 24.54 -6.52
C GLY A 146 -4.81 25.31 -5.91
N HIS A 147 -5.62 24.66 -5.05
CA HIS A 147 -6.84 25.23 -4.47
C HIS A 147 -6.86 25.12 -2.95
#